data_AF-A0A4Q3F427-F1
#
_entry.id   AF-A0A4Q3F427-F1
#
_cell.length_a   1.000
_cell.length_b   1.000
_cell.length_c   1.000
_cell.angle_alpha   90.00
_cell.angle_beta   90.00
_cell.angle_gamma   90.00
#
_symmetry.space_group_name_H-M   'P 1'
#
loop_
_entity.id
_entity.type
_entity.pdbx_description
1 polymer ?
#
loop_
_entity_poly.entity_id
_entity_poly.type
_entity_poly.pdbx_seq_one_letter_code
_entity_poly.pdbx_strand_id
1 'polypeptide(L)'
;MGIITDGKRETIGYTTTDKNGHYKIKLKIFRGAERLEFYINPIKTKQGYVESQQDIDISAINKSRSDNLNFTLSPTARLKINFKNATPFSDTDSFSFSWFAYANGWPEGIIQKENCGTVLDKESLIWIGKDVCGAFTIGTIAERYTQVYWNVRRNGIYKQYKDSIYVKRNVINQFSINY
;
A
#
# COMPACT_ATOMS: atom_id res chain seq x y z
N MET A 1 -7.15 -2.03 19.07
CA MET A 1 -6.65 -0.77 19.66
C MET A 1 -5.58 -1.09 20.69
N GLY A 2 -4.59 -0.23 20.85
CA GLY A 2 -3.52 -0.38 21.83
C GLY A 2 -3.27 0.90 22.63
N ILE A 3 -2.59 0.77 23.77
CA ILE A 3 -1.99 1.88 24.50
C ILE A 3 -0.48 1.66 24.51
N ILE A 4 0.29 2.72 24.26
CA ILE A 4 1.75 2.72 24.42
C ILE A 4 2.11 3.35 25.76
N THR A 5 2.93 2.65 26.55
CA THR A 5 3.49 3.09 27.83
C THR A 5 4.95 2.61 27.92
N ASP A 6 5.91 3.51 28.15
CA ASP A 6 7.35 3.19 28.26
C ASP A 6 7.88 2.35 27.08
N GLY A 7 7.42 2.65 25.85
CA GLY A 7 7.79 1.91 24.64
C GLY A 7 7.19 0.51 24.50
N LYS A 8 6.32 0.08 25.43
CA LYS A 8 5.58 -1.20 25.34
C LYS A 8 4.13 -0.95 24.93
N ARG A 9 3.63 -1.86 24.09
CA ARG A 9 2.25 -1.84 23.60
C ARG A 9 1.38 -2.81 24.38
N GLU A 10 0.30 -2.31 24.96
CA GLU A 10 -0.75 -3.11 25.57
C GLU A 10 -2.01 -3.08 24.70
N THR A 11 -2.53 -4.24 24.31
CA THR A 11 -3.78 -4.32 23.55
C THR A 11 -4.96 -4.17 24.50
N ILE A 12 -5.74 -3.11 24.32
CA ILE A 12 -6.85 -2.76 25.22
C ILE A 12 -8.23 -3.19 24.70
N GLY A 13 -8.31 -3.65 23.45
CA GLY A 13 -9.55 -4.22 22.92
C GLY A 13 -9.67 -4.21 21.40
N TYR A 14 -10.70 -4.91 20.93
CA TYR A 14 -11.14 -5.01 19.55
C TYR A 14 -12.63 -4.72 19.47
N THR A 15 -13.07 -4.16 18.35
CA THR A 15 -14.48 -3.87 18.16
C THR A 15 -14.82 -3.72 16.68
N THR A 16 -16.11 -3.69 16.37
CA THR A 16 -16.67 -3.42 15.05
C THR A 16 -17.55 -2.19 15.12
N THR A 17 -17.61 -1.44 14.02
CA THR A 17 -18.52 -0.30 13.91
C THR A 17 -19.95 -0.78 13.69
N ASP A 18 -20.92 0.05 14.08
CA ASP A 18 -22.31 -0.12 13.70
C ASP A 18 -22.53 0.10 12.18
N LYS A 19 -23.79 -0.03 11.74
CA LYS A 19 -24.19 0.16 10.33
C LYS A 19 -23.89 1.57 9.78
N ASN A 20 -23.72 2.56 10.65
CA ASN A 20 -23.42 3.94 10.30
C ASN A 20 -21.91 4.23 10.37
N GLY A 21 -21.08 3.24 10.72
CA GLY A 21 -19.63 3.42 10.86
C GLY A 21 -19.20 3.99 12.21
N HIS A 22 -20.08 4.03 13.21
CA HIS A 22 -19.76 4.55 14.53
C HIS A 22 -19.39 3.43 15.52
N TYR A 23 -18.56 3.80 16.49
CA TYR A 23 -18.26 2.98 17.64
C TYR A 23 -18.04 3.87 18.86
N LYS A 24 -18.52 3.44 20.03
CA LYS A 24 -18.35 4.16 21.29
C LYS A 24 -17.67 3.26 22.31
N ILE A 25 -16.62 3.78 22.93
CA ILE A 25 -15.86 3.09 23.98
C ILE A 25 -15.62 4.00 25.17
N LYS A 26 -15.58 3.38 26.36
CA LYS A 26 -15.02 4.00 27.56
C LYS A 26 -13.70 3.30 27.85
N LEU A 27 -12.61 4.04 27.70
CA LEU A 27 -11.26 3.53 27.93
C LEU A 27 -10.78 3.90 29.33
N LYS A 28 -10.19 2.94 30.04
CA LYS A 28 -9.42 3.23 31.25
C LYS A 28 -7.96 3.43 30.83
N ILE A 29 -7.52 4.68 30.83
CA ILE A 29 -6.15 5.05 30.49
C ILE A 29 -5.31 4.99 31.77
N PHE A 30 -4.23 4.19 31.76
CA PHE A 30 -3.33 4.06 32.90
C PHE A 30 -2.41 5.27 33.06
N ARG A 31 -1.88 5.46 34.26
CA ARG A 31 -0.87 6.50 34.54
C ARG A 31 0.42 6.14 33.80
N GLY A 32 0.92 7.04 32.96
CA GLY A 32 2.10 6.81 32.11
C GLY A 32 1.79 6.52 30.64
N ALA A 33 0.51 6.32 30.29
CA ALA A 33 0.12 6.14 28.89
C ALA A 33 0.48 7.37 28.04
N GLU A 34 1.17 7.14 26.93
CA GLU A 34 1.67 8.18 26.02
C GLU A 34 0.73 8.35 24.82
N ARG A 35 0.32 7.24 24.19
CA ARG A 35 -0.46 7.23 22.95
C ARG A 35 -1.56 6.17 22.96
N LEU A 36 -2.67 6.47 22.30
CA LEU A 36 -3.66 5.49 21.85
C LEU A 36 -3.39 5.11 20.40
N GLU A 37 -3.33 3.82 20.10
CA GLU A 37 -3.20 3.30 18.75
C GLU A 37 -4.52 2.67 18.26
N PHE A 38 -4.93 3.10 17.07
CA PHE A 38 -6.12 2.62 16.38
C PHE A 38 -5.68 1.88 15.12
N TYR A 39 -5.92 0.57 15.10
CA TYR A 39 -5.80 -0.25 13.91
C TYR A 39 -7.18 -0.39 13.30
N ILE A 40 -7.36 0.14 12.09
CA ILE A 40 -8.63 0.21 11.39
C ILE A 40 -8.57 -0.77 10.22
N ASN A 41 -9.55 -1.67 10.16
CA ASN A 41 -9.58 -2.79 9.21
C ASN A 41 -8.33 -3.72 9.24
N PRO A 42 -7.75 -4.08 10.42
CA PRO A 42 -6.46 -4.80 10.54
C PRO A 42 -6.43 -6.23 10.00
N ILE A 43 -7.59 -6.77 9.66
CA ILE A 43 -7.73 -8.12 9.09
C ILE A 43 -8.55 -8.09 7.79
N LYS A 44 -8.65 -6.92 7.16
CA LYS A 44 -9.37 -6.68 5.89
C LYS A 44 -10.81 -7.24 5.89
N THR A 45 -11.50 -7.18 7.02
CA THR A 45 -12.91 -7.61 7.12
C THR A 45 -13.83 -6.80 6.21
N LYS A 46 -13.51 -5.51 6.00
CA LYS A 46 -14.13 -4.70 4.98
C LYS A 46 -13.33 -4.77 3.68
N GLN A 47 -13.75 -5.68 2.81
CA GLN A 47 -13.14 -5.90 1.49
C GLN A 47 -13.17 -4.64 0.63
N GLY A 48 -12.11 -4.43 -0.17
CA GLY A 48 -11.99 -3.26 -1.04
C GLY A 48 -11.57 -1.96 -0.34
N TYR A 49 -11.00 -2.07 0.87
CA TYR A 49 -10.48 -0.96 1.66
C TYR A 49 -9.14 -1.33 2.31
N VAL A 50 -8.27 -0.34 2.52
CA VAL A 50 -6.95 -0.55 3.13
C VAL A 50 -7.05 -0.87 4.62
N GLU A 51 -6.02 -1.50 5.16
CA GLU A 51 -5.73 -1.40 6.60
C GLU A 51 -5.10 -0.03 6.88
N SER A 52 -5.36 0.57 8.03
CA SER A 52 -4.64 1.77 8.45
C SER A 52 -4.39 1.77 9.96
N GLN A 53 -3.27 2.36 10.36
CA GLN A 53 -2.97 2.68 11.75
C GLN A 53 -3.00 4.18 11.93
N GLN A 54 -3.61 4.63 13.02
CA GLN A 54 -3.54 6.02 13.48
C GLN A 54 -3.27 6.04 14.97
N ASP A 55 -2.43 6.96 15.40
CA ASP A 55 -2.13 7.19 16.80
C ASP A 55 -2.60 8.58 17.24
N ILE A 56 -2.96 8.67 18.51
CA ILE A 56 -3.38 9.92 19.15
C ILE A 56 -2.62 10.03 20.46
N ASP A 57 -1.89 11.14 20.63
CA ASP A 57 -1.25 11.45 21.89
C ASP A 57 -2.30 11.63 22.99
N ILE A 58 -2.09 10.97 24.14
CA ILE A 58 -3.00 11.02 25.28
C ILE A 58 -3.16 12.44 25.82
N SER A 59 -2.14 13.29 25.63
CA SER A 59 -2.18 14.71 25.99
C SER A 59 -3.18 15.51 25.16
N ALA A 60 -3.53 15.07 23.95
CA ALA A 60 -4.53 15.70 23.09
C ALA A 60 -5.97 15.30 23.44
N ILE A 61 -6.16 14.28 24.30
CA ILE A 61 -7.47 13.76 24.70
C ILE A 61 -7.95 14.47 25.97
N ASN A 62 -9.17 15.01 25.93
CA ASN A 62 -9.78 15.60 27.10
C ASN A 62 -10.39 14.52 28.00
N LYS A 63 -9.64 14.13 29.03
CA LYS A 63 -10.02 13.08 30.00
C LYS A 63 -11.28 13.38 30.82
N SER A 64 -11.76 14.63 30.83
CA SER A 64 -12.95 15.04 31.60
C SER A 64 -14.26 14.94 30.82
N ARG A 65 -14.21 14.73 29.50
CA ARG A 65 -15.40 14.65 28.65
C ARG A 65 -15.25 13.57 27.58
N SER A 66 -16.32 13.38 26.80
CA SER A 66 -16.24 12.52 25.60
C SER A 66 -15.59 13.30 24.46
N ASP A 67 -14.63 12.68 23.80
CA ASP A 67 -14.06 13.17 22.55
C ASP A 67 -14.56 12.34 21.36
N ASN A 68 -14.69 13.00 20.20
CA ASN A 68 -15.06 12.35 18.95
C ASN A 68 -13.83 12.28 18.05
N LEU A 69 -13.51 11.07 17.59
CA LEU A 69 -12.37 10.80 16.72
C LEU A 69 -12.89 10.26 15.39
N ASN A 70 -12.49 10.91 14.30
CA ASN A 70 -12.92 10.55 12.96
C ASN A 70 -11.77 9.84 12.24
N PHE A 71 -12.03 8.61 11.81
CA PHE A 71 -11.08 7.81 11.05
C PHE A 71 -11.60 7.62 9.63
N THR A 72 -10.75 7.88 8.63
CA THR A 72 -11.08 7.65 7.22
C THR A 72 -10.52 6.32 6.76
N LEU A 73 -11.38 5.48 6.18
CA LEU A 73 -10.98 4.22 5.59
C LEU A 73 -10.88 4.37 4.06
N SER A 74 -9.66 4.33 3.53
CA SER A 74 -9.43 4.55 2.10
C SER A 74 -9.81 3.31 1.28
N PRO A 75 -10.57 3.46 0.18
CA PRO A 75 -10.87 2.35 -0.72
C PRO A 75 -9.62 1.88 -1.48
N THR A 76 -9.57 0.60 -1.83
CA THR A 76 -8.54 0.04 -2.71
C THR A 76 -9.01 -0.04 -4.16
N ALA A 77 -8.06 -0.04 -5.08
CA ALA A 77 -8.24 -0.30 -6.50
C ALA A 77 -7.07 -1.13 -7.03
N ARG A 78 -7.24 -1.66 -8.25
CA ARG A 78 -6.21 -2.44 -8.95
C ARG A 78 -5.59 -1.60 -10.06
N LEU A 79 -4.27 -1.67 -10.17
CA LEU A 79 -3.49 -1.10 -11.26
C LEU A 79 -2.67 -2.22 -11.90
N LYS A 80 -2.92 -2.49 -13.19
CA LYS A 80 -2.16 -3.42 -14.01
C LYS A 80 -1.08 -2.65 -14.77
N ILE A 81 0.17 -2.99 -14.52
CA ILE A 81 1.36 -2.46 -15.17
C ILE A 81 1.81 -3.50 -16.19
N ASN A 82 1.72 -3.20 -17.48
CA ASN A 82 2.27 -4.02 -18.54
C ASN A 82 3.64 -3.47 -18.91
N PHE A 83 4.63 -4.33 -19.13
CA PHE A 83 5.96 -3.91 -19.56
C PHE A 83 6.51 -4.84 -20.63
N LYS A 84 7.29 -4.28 -21.56
CA LYS A 84 7.95 -5.01 -22.63
C LYS A 84 9.25 -4.31 -23.04
N ASN A 85 10.33 -5.07 -23.14
CA ASN A 85 11.53 -4.66 -23.85
C ASN A 85 11.19 -4.56 -25.34
N ALA A 86 11.05 -3.34 -25.86
CA ALA A 86 10.65 -3.12 -27.24
C ALA A 86 11.81 -3.35 -28.22
N THR A 87 13.04 -3.32 -27.72
CA THR A 87 14.25 -3.47 -28.53
C THR A 87 15.27 -4.37 -27.81
N PRO A 88 15.11 -5.70 -27.86
CA PRO A 88 16.02 -6.66 -27.23
C PRO A 88 17.49 -6.41 -27.60
N PHE A 89 18.40 -6.46 -26.62
CA PHE A 89 19.84 -6.31 -26.88
C PHE A 89 20.67 -7.46 -26.33
N SER A 90 20.51 -7.82 -25.05
CA SER A 90 21.31 -8.84 -24.39
C SER A 90 20.49 -9.67 -23.40
N ASP A 91 20.87 -10.93 -23.20
CA ASP A 91 20.32 -11.79 -22.13
C ASP A 91 20.61 -11.23 -20.71
N THR A 92 21.43 -10.18 -20.61
CA THR A 92 21.71 -9.45 -19.35
C THR A 92 20.90 -8.17 -19.17
N ASP A 93 20.04 -7.81 -20.14
CA ASP A 93 19.13 -6.68 -20.00
C ASP A 93 18.23 -6.91 -18.78
N SER A 94 17.96 -5.86 -18.01
CA SER A 94 17.12 -5.99 -16.82
C SER A 94 16.10 -4.89 -16.68
N PHE A 95 14.97 -5.27 -16.08
CA PHE A 95 13.88 -4.39 -15.69
C PHE A 95 13.57 -4.61 -14.22
N SER A 96 13.42 -3.53 -13.46
CA SER A 96 12.86 -3.60 -12.12
C SER A 96 11.77 -2.56 -11.95
N PHE A 97 10.71 -2.94 -11.23
CA PHE A 97 9.56 -2.09 -11.01
C PHE A 97 9.33 -1.90 -9.52
N SER A 98 8.85 -0.72 -9.12
CA SER A 98 8.33 -0.48 -7.79
C SER A 98 7.31 0.65 -7.80
N TRP A 99 6.52 0.74 -6.74
CA TRP A 99 5.46 1.72 -6.61
C TRP A 99 5.32 2.14 -5.15
N PHE A 100 4.72 3.30 -4.95
CA PHE A 100 4.21 3.68 -3.64
C PHE A 100 2.98 4.58 -3.83
N ALA A 101 2.04 4.50 -2.89
CA ALA A 101 0.82 5.30 -2.90
C ALA A 101 0.89 6.32 -1.77
N TYR A 102 0.64 7.60 -2.08
CA TYR A 102 0.52 8.64 -1.05
C TYR A 102 -0.87 8.58 -0.40
N ALA A 103 -1.00 7.83 0.70
CA ALA A 103 -2.14 7.94 1.60
C ALA A 103 -1.96 7.13 2.89
N ASN A 104 -2.88 7.36 3.83
CA ASN A 104 -2.97 6.58 5.05
C ASN A 104 -3.47 5.18 4.72
N GLY A 105 -2.62 4.19 4.98
CA GLY A 105 -2.95 2.77 4.98
C GLY A 105 -2.10 1.90 4.06
N TRP A 106 -2.17 0.59 4.30
CA TRP A 106 -1.37 -0.42 3.62
C TRP A 106 -2.26 -1.20 2.64
N PRO A 107 -2.13 -0.96 1.31
CA PRO A 107 -2.82 -1.77 0.32
C PRO A 107 -2.17 -3.15 0.18
N GLU A 108 -2.84 -4.05 -0.55
CA GLU A 108 -2.48 -5.48 -0.65
C GLU A 108 -1.12 -5.79 -1.32
N GLY A 109 -0.50 -4.81 -1.97
CA GLY A 109 0.79 -4.99 -2.63
C GLY A 109 0.66 -5.68 -3.99
N ILE A 110 1.52 -6.65 -4.31
CA ILE A 110 1.43 -7.42 -5.57
C ILE A 110 0.30 -8.43 -5.45
N ILE A 111 -0.69 -8.34 -6.33
CA ILE A 111 -1.82 -9.29 -6.43
C ILE A 111 -1.51 -10.39 -7.43
N GLN A 112 -0.90 -10.04 -8.57
CA GLN A 112 -0.63 -10.98 -9.65
C GLN A 112 0.63 -10.59 -10.42
N LYS A 113 1.36 -11.61 -10.88
CA LYS A 113 2.45 -11.49 -11.85
C LYS A 113 2.14 -12.34 -13.09
N GLU A 114 2.42 -11.80 -14.26
CA GLU A 114 2.31 -12.49 -15.55
C GLU A 114 3.65 -12.35 -16.28
N ASN A 115 4.22 -13.45 -16.76
CA ASN A 115 5.45 -13.46 -17.56
C ASN A 115 5.11 -13.93 -18.98
N CYS A 116 5.53 -13.18 -20.00
CA CYS A 116 5.38 -13.56 -21.40
C CYS A 116 6.70 -13.78 -22.15
N GLY A 117 7.85 -13.62 -21.48
CA GLY A 117 9.18 -13.78 -22.07
C GLY A 117 9.98 -14.91 -21.43
N THR A 118 11.21 -15.09 -21.91
CA THR A 118 12.16 -16.08 -21.41
C THR A 118 12.99 -15.48 -20.27
N VAL A 119 12.34 -15.22 -19.15
CA VAL A 119 12.90 -14.38 -18.08
C VAL A 119 13.19 -15.16 -16.81
N LEU A 120 14.35 -14.91 -16.20
CA LEU A 120 14.62 -15.32 -14.82
C LEU A 120 14.00 -14.29 -13.87
N ASP A 121 12.95 -14.66 -13.13
CA ASP A 121 12.44 -13.86 -12.01
C ASP A 121 13.44 -14.00 -10.84
N LYS A 122 14.28 -12.97 -10.64
CA LYS A 122 15.27 -12.92 -9.55
C LYS A 122 14.85 -11.87 -8.55
N GLU A 123 14.47 -12.30 -7.34
CA GLU A 123 13.93 -11.43 -6.29
C GLU A 123 12.69 -10.63 -6.73
N SER A 124 11.84 -10.25 -5.79
CA SER A 124 10.39 -10.04 -5.96
C SER A 124 9.91 -9.13 -7.11
N LEU A 125 10.76 -8.36 -7.79
CA LEU A 125 10.41 -7.36 -8.80
C LEU A 125 11.48 -7.16 -9.90
N ILE A 126 12.49 -8.04 -10.04
CA ILE A 126 13.57 -7.87 -11.03
C ILE A 126 13.52 -8.97 -12.09
N TRP A 127 13.56 -8.54 -13.35
CA TRP A 127 13.38 -9.35 -14.55
C TRP A 127 14.63 -9.21 -15.41
N ILE A 128 15.27 -10.33 -15.75
CA ILE A 128 16.52 -10.35 -16.52
C ILE A 128 16.35 -11.21 -17.76
N GLY A 129 16.66 -10.64 -18.93
CA GLY A 129 16.59 -11.31 -20.23
C GLY A 129 16.44 -10.33 -21.40
N LYS A 130 16.76 -10.79 -22.60
CA LYS A 130 16.65 -9.97 -23.82
C LYS A 130 15.19 -9.66 -24.19
N ASP A 131 14.27 -10.59 -23.90
CA ASP A 131 12.86 -10.56 -24.28
C ASP A 131 11.94 -10.33 -23.07
N VAL A 132 12.44 -9.61 -22.05
CA VAL A 132 11.67 -9.28 -20.84
C VAL A 132 10.33 -8.65 -21.22
N CYS A 133 9.25 -9.34 -20.88
CA CYS A 133 7.91 -8.82 -20.97
C CYS A 133 7.01 -9.47 -19.91
N GLY A 134 6.02 -8.73 -19.45
CA GLY A 134 5.10 -9.24 -18.45
C GLY A 134 4.12 -8.19 -17.97
N ALA A 135 3.42 -8.54 -16.90
CA ALA A 135 2.56 -7.62 -16.20
C ALA A 135 2.58 -7.84 -14.68
N PHE A 136 2.42 -6.75 -13.94
CA PHE A 136 2.11 -6.75 -12.52
C PHE A 136 0.69 -6.23 -12.32
N THR A 137 -0.13 -6.92 -11.54
CA THR A 137 -1.32 -6.30 -10.95
C THR A 137 -1.02 -5.98 -9.50
N ILE A 138 -1.09 -4.70 -9.15
CA ILE A 138 -0.88 -4.22 -7.78
C ILE A 138 -2.19 -3.70 -7.18
N GLY A 139 -2.34 -3.91 -5.88
CA GLY A 139 -3.32 -3.22 -5.06
C GLY A 139 -2.78 -1.87 -4.64
N THR A 140 -3.56 -0.81 -4.85
CA THR A 140 -3.23 0.56 -4.45
C THR A 140 -4.49 1.27 -3.95
N ILE A 141 -4.37 2.53 -3.52
CA ILE A 141 -5.46 3.34 -2.98
C ILE A 141 -6.22 3.99 -4.15
N ALA A 142 -7.54 3.85 -4.16
CA ALA A 142 -8.39 4.38 -5.21
C ALA A 142 -8.58 5.89 -5.09
N GLU A 143 -8.97 6.52 -6.21
CA GLU A 143 -9.20 7.96 -6.39
C GLU A 143 -7.98 8.82 -6.01
N ARG A 144 -6.78 8.28 -6.26
CA ARG A 144 -5.50 8.93 -5.97
C ARG A 144 -4.46 8.59 -7.02
N TYR A 145 -3.43 9.43 -7.06
CA TYR A 145 -2.24 9.17 -7.86
C TYR A 145 -1.33 8.16 -7.16
N THR A 146 -1.02 7.07 -7.85
CA THR A 146 0.03 6.10 -7.48
C THR A 146 1.31 6.49 -8.19
N GLN A 147 2.39 6.65 -7.45
CA GLN A 147 3.71 6.85 -8.02
C GLN A 147 4.29 5.50 -8.40
N VAL A 148 4.78 5.41 -9.63
CA VAL A 148 5.46 4.23 -10.15
C VAL A 148 6.85 4.63 -10.60
N TYR A 149 7.80 3.72 -10.43
CA TYR A 149 9.17 3.92 -10.87
C TYR A 149 9.75 2.60 -11.33
N TRP A 150 10.57 2.67 -12.37
CA TRP A 150 11.19 1.50 -12.93
C TRP A 150 12.60 1.80 -13.37
N ASN A 151 13.43 0.77 -13.31
CA ASN A 151 14.82 0.84 -13.73
C ASN A 151 15.04 -0.11 -14.88
N VAL A 152 15.79 0.35 -15.87
CA VAL A 152 16.18 -0.42 -17.03
C VAL A 152 17.70 -0.44 -17.08
N ARG A 153 18.28 -1.65 -17.15
CA ARG A 153 19.68 -1.82 -17.53
C ARG A 153 19.74 -2.45 -18.91
N ARG A 154 20.42 -1.78 -19.84
CA ARG A 154 20.57 -2.27 -21.22
C ARG A 154 21.92 -1.86 -21.78
N ASN A 155 22.63 -2.81 -22.39
CA ASN A 155 23.99 -2.59 -22.91
C ASN A 155 24.92 -1.92 -21.87
N GLY A 156 24.84 -2.35 -20.61
CA GLY A 156 25.62 -1.76 -19.51
C GLY A 156 25.12 -0.39 -19.02
N ILE A 157 24.20 0.28 -19.71
CA ILE A 157 23.64 1.58 -19.33
C ILE A 157 22.45 1.38 -18.40
N TYR A 158 22.44 2.10 -17.28
CA TYR A 158 21.33 2.12 -16.33
C TYR A 158 20.52 3.41 -16.48
N LYS A 159 19.19 3.28 -16.54
CA LYS A 159 18.26 4.41 -16.52
C LYS A 159 17.12 4.14 -15.54
N GLN A 160 16.76 5.17 -14.78
CA GLN A 160 15.59 5.18 -13.92
C GLN A 160 14.53 6.10 -14.51
N TYR A 161 13.29 5.68 -14.41
CA TYR A 161 12.11 6.42 -14.84
C TYR A 161 11.09 6.45 -13.71
N LYS A 162 10.19 7.45 -13.75
CA LYS A 162 9.08 7.59 -12.82
C LYS A 162 7.87 8.17 -13.51
N ASP A 163 6.69 7.81 -13.04
CA ASP A 163 5.41 8.35 -13.50
C ASP A 163 4.37 8.35 -12.37
N SER A 164 3.25 9.02 -12.60
CA SER A 164 2.15 9.16 -11.66
C SER A 164 0.81 8.84 -12.33
N ILE A 165 0.13 7.81 -11.83
CA ILE A 165 -1.08 7.26 -12.46
C ILE A 165 -2.26 7.51 -11.53
N TYR A 166 -3.28 8.22 -12.00
CA TYR A 166 -4.54 8.34 -11.26
C TYR A 166 -5.30 7.02 -11.34
N VAL A 167 -5.62 6.44 -10.19
CA VAL A 167 -6.24 5.11 -10.09
C VAL A 167 -7.69 5.25 -9.69
N LYS A 168 -8.61 4.96 -10.62
CA LYS A 168 -10.06 4.98 -10.36
C LYS A 168 -10.52 3.72 -9.64
N ARG A 169 -11.55 3.85 -8.80
CA ARG A 169 -12.20 2.72 -8.12
C ARG A 169 -13.02 1.90 -9.10
N ASN A 170 -13.15 0.60 -8.82
CA ASN A 170 -14.03 -0.34 -9.54
C ASN A 170 -13.74 -0.49 -11.04
N VAL A 171 -12.56 -0.08 -11.50
CA VAL A 171 -12.07 -0.32 -12.86
C VAL A 171 -10.68 -0.95 -12.81
N ILE A 172 -10.30 -1.65 -13.87
CA ILE A 172 -8.93 -2.12 -14.05
C ILE A 172 -8.14 -0.96 -14.66
N ASN A 173 -7.39 -0.26 -13.83
CA ASN A 173 -6.48 0.79 -14.31
C ASN A 173 -5.30 0.10 -15.00
N GLN A 174 -4.87 0.64 -16.15
CA GLN A 174 -3.78 0.06 -16.92
C GLN A 174 -2.71 1.12 -17.21
N PHE A 175 -1.45 0.72 -17.12
CA PHE A 175 -0.29 1.50 -17.51
C PHE A 175 0.67 0.61 -18.27
N SER A 176 1.25 1.12 -19.35
CA SER A 176 2.09 0.33 -20.24
C SER A 176 3.46 0.98 -20.39
N ILE A 177 4.51 0.19 -20.19
CA ILE A 177 5.91 0.60 -20.29
C ILE A 177 6.55 -0.14 -21.47
N ASN A 178 6.88 0.61 -22.52
CA ASN A 178 7.76 0.13 -23.58
C ASN A 178 9.13 0.79 -23.37
N TYR A 179 10.18 -0.02 -23.26
CA TYR A 179 11.54 0.46 -22.97
C TYR A 179 12.61 -0.17 -23.86
#